data_AF-A0A2P5Z1R8-F1
#
_entry.id   AF-A0A2P5Z1R8-F1
#
_cell.length_a   1.000
_cell.length_b   1.000
_cell.length_c   1.000
_cell.angle_alpha   90.00
_cell.angle_beta   90.00
_cell.angle_gamma   90.00
#
_symmetry.space_group_name_H-M   'P 1'
#
loop_
_entity.id
_entity.type
_entity.pdbx_description
1 polymer ?
#
loop_
_entity_poly.entity_id
_entity_poly.type
_entity_poly.pdbx_seq_one_letter_code
_entity_poly.pdbx_strand_id
1 'polypeptide(L)'
;METLKIATYNVNGIRSRLPQLLQWLQREAPDIVGLQELKSVDAGFPLAELHAAGYGAVWMGQSGWNGVALLAKGCDPVESRRGLPGDPRDTQSRYIEAMAHGVLVGCLYLPNGNPRPGPKFDYKLDWFARLQRHAQHLVALPHPVALIGDFNVVPTDADIYNPASWRRDALLQPESRQAYAELLAQGWADSLREVHGERRVYTFWDYFRQHWQRDAGLRIDHLLLNPPLAKRLRDAGVDRWVRDLPHASDHAPTWVTLGASPARGAAKSSAKPRRSAERAGSKTTRGAAKKAAGTSASGATSSAAKAAARPKRKTTTKTAATSTPPAPATKKASAKATKTKTTKEKTPKARKPRAESAVPQTPTRRGTRRKSPLLPPGEGGA
;
A
#
# COMPACT_ATOMS: atom_id res chain seq x y z
N MET A 1 -10.01 -24.46 -10.99
CA MET A 1 -9.07 -23.50 -11.60
C MET A 1 -8.49 -22.70 -10.44
N GLU A 2 -7.17 -22.50 -10.38
CA GLU A 2 -6.59 -21.69 -9.31
C GLU A 2 -7.02 -20.22 -9.48
N THR A 3 -7.64 -19.70 -8.43
CA THR A 3 -8.04 -18.30 -8.30
C THR A 3 -7.08 -17.66 -7.30
N LEU A 4 -6.52 -16.52 -7.64
CA LEU A 4 -5.54 -15.81 -6.83
C LEU A 4 -6.20 -14.58 -6.18
N LYS A 5 -6.12 -14.44 -4.85
CA LYS A 5 -6.68 -13.30 -4.09
C LYS A 5 -5.55 -12.37 -3.65
N ILE A 6 -5.61 -11.09 -4.08
CA ILE A 6 -4.71 -10.03 -3.60
C ILE A 6 -5.52 -9.09 -2.71
N ALA A 7 -4.96 -8.67 -1.59
CA ALA A 7 -5.60 -7.75 -0.67
C ALA A 7 -4.68 -6.61 -0.22
N THR A 8 -5.26 -5.49 0.21
CA THR A 8 -4.58 -4.40 0.92
C THR A 8 -5.30 -4.09 2.21
N TYR A 9 -4.56 -3.73 3.26
CA TYR A 9 -5.13 -3.40 4.57
C TYR A 9 -4.23 -2.45 5.37
N ASN A 10 -4.69 -1.21 5.59
CA ASN A 10 -4.10 -0.32 6.59
C ASN A 10 -4.47 -0.85 7.99
N VAL A 11 -3.47 -1.35 8.73
CA VAL A 11 -3.66 -2.00 10.04
C VAL A 11 -3.64 -1.02 11.22
N ASN A 12 -3.32 0.25 10.98
CA ASN A 12 -3.24 1.30 12.00
C ASN A 12 -2.42 0.89 13.25
N GLY A 13 -1.31 0.17 13.03
CA GLY A 13 -0.40 -0.35 14.05
C GLY A 13 -0.43 -1.87 14.18
N ILE A 14 0.46 -2.55 13.45
CA ILE A 14 0.42 -4.01 13.24
C ILE A 14 0.39 -4.80 14.55
N ARG A 15 1.19 -4.43 15.55
CA ARG A 15 1.26 -5.13 16.85
C ARG A 15 -0.08 -5.11 17.58
N SER A 16 -0.78 -3.99 17.55
CA SER A 16 -2.07 -3.81 18.24
C SER A 16 -3.24 -4.48 17.53
N ARG A 17 -3.13 -4.71 16.21
CA ARG A 17 -4.15 -5.37 15.37
C ARG A 17 -3.73 -6.79 14.95
N LEU A 18 -2.66 -7.34 15.53
CA LEU A 18 -2.12 -8.66 15.16
C LEU A 18 -3.16 -9.79 15.33
N PRO A 19 -3.95 -9.87 16.42
CA PRO A 19 -4.97 -10.92 16.55
C PRO A 19 -6.04 -10.86 15.44
N GLN A 20 -6.52 -9.66 15.10
CA GLN A 20 -7.51 -9.44 14.03
C GLN A 20 -6.91 -9.73 12.64
N LEU A 21 -5.65 -9.34 12.42
CA LEU A 21 -4.90 -9.65 11.20
C LEU A 21 -4.75 -11.16 11.02
N LEU A 22 -4.31 -11.90 12.04
CA LEU A 22 -4.16 -13.36 11.99
C LEU A 22 -5.51 -14.05 11.77
N GLN A 23 -6.58 -13.59 12.43
CA GLN A 23 -7.93 -14.11 12.23
C GLN A 23 -8.43 -13.92 10.78
N TRP A 24 -8.17 -12.75 10.18
CA TRP A 24 -8.50 -12.48 8.78
C TRP A 24 -7.63 -13.28 7.81
N LEU A 25 -6.31 -13.35 8.02
CA LEU A 25 -5.41 -14.18 7.21
C LEU A 25 -5.78 -15.67 7.27
N GLN A 26 -6.20 -16.18 8.42
CA GLN A 26 -6.66 -17.57 8.55
C GLN A 26 -7.97 -17.85 7.80
N ARG A 27 -8.92 -16.91 7.84
CA ARG A 27 -10.26 -17.09 7.25
C ARG A 27 -10.30 -16.80 5.76
N GLU A 28 -9.77 -15.66 5.34
CA GLU A 28 -9.87 -15.14 3.96
C GLU A 28 -8.68 -15.56 3.09
N ALA A 29 -7.60 -16.02 3.75
CA ALA A 29 -6.41 -16.63 3.19
C ALA A 29 -5.90 -16.06 1.84
N PRO A 30 -5.74 -14.72 1.68
CA PRO A 30 -5.26 -14.13 0.44
C PRO A 30 -3.85 -14.62 0.10
N ASP A 31 -3.51 -14.71 -1.18
CA ASP A 31 -2.20 -15.17 -1.61
C ASP A 31 -1.14 -14.06 -1.51
N ILE A 32 -1.55 -12.79 -1.67
CA ILE A 32 -0.69 -11.62 -1.49
C ILE A 32 -1.43 -10.56 -0.66
N VAL A 33 -0.76 -9.97 0.33
CA VAL A 33 -1.32 -8.89 1.17
C VAL A 33 -0.36 -7.70 1.27
N GLY A 34 -0.81 -6.52 0.88
CA GLY A 34 -0.17 -5.25 1.22
C GLY A 34 -0.67 -4.72 2.56
N LEU A 35 0.23 -4.42 3.50
CA LEU A 35 -0.10 -3.80 4.79
C LEU A 35 0.42 -2.36 4.86
N GLN A 36 -0.38 -1.46 5.44
CA GLN A 36 -0.03 -0.06 5.68
C GLN A 36 -0.13 0.32 7.16
N GLU A 37 0.54 1.41 7.55
CA GLU A 37 0.67 1.90 8.93
C GLU A 37 1.09 0.81 9.93
N LEU A 38 2.22 0.16 9.67
CA LEU A 38 2.78 -0.79 10.65
C LEU A 38 3.04 -0.14 12.02
N LYS A 39 3.41 1.15 12.05
CA LYS A 39 3.76 1.94 13.25
C LYS A 39 4.75 1.23 14.19
N SER A 40 5.61 0.41 13.61
CA SER A 40 6.61 -0.43 14.27
C SER A 40 7.94 -0.30 13.53
N VAL A 41 9.06 -0.30 14.26
CA VAL A 41 10.41 -0.45 13.68
C VAL A 41 10.61 -1.87 13.13
N ASP A 42 11.62 -2.07 12.28
CA ASP A 42 11.84 -3.38 11.62
C ASP A 42 12.01 -4.53 12.62
N ALA A 43 12.83 -4.35 13.66
CA ALA A 43 13.00 -5.32 14.76
C ALA A 43 11.74 -5.55 15.60
N GLY A 44 10.66 -4.78 15.35
CA GLY A 44 9.37 -4.91 15.99
C GLY A 44 8.27 -5.47 15.07
N PHE A 45 8.60 -5.94 13.88
CA PHE A 45 7.66 -6.61 12.99
C PHE A 45 7.37 -8.06 13.46
N PRO A 46 6.10 -8.50 13.55
CA PRO A 46 5.73 -9.81 14.08
C PRO A 46 5.92 -10.93 13.04
N LEU A 47 7.17 -11.12 12.58
CA LEU A 47 7.49 -12.06 11.51
C LEU A 47 7.19 -13.51 11.90
N ALA A 48 7.49 -13.90 13.14
CA ALA A 48 7.31 -15.27 13.60
C ALA A 48 5.84 -15.68 13.63
N GLU A 49 4.96 -14.78 14.04
CA GLU A 49 3.51 -14.99 14.09
C GLU A 49 2.89 -15.06 12.68
N LEU A 50 3.40 -14.25 11.74
CA LEU A 50 2.99 -14.30 10.33
C LEU A 50 3.49 -15.58 9.64
N HIS A 51 4.73 -16.00 9.90
CA HIS A 51 5.27 -17.28 9.42
C HIS A 51 4.48 -18.47 9.98
N ALA A 52 4.08 -18.43 11.25
CA ALA A 52 3.22 -19.45 11.86
C ALA A 52 1.81 -19.50 11.25
N ALA A 53 1.30 -18.37 10.73
CA ALA A 53 0.08 -18.32 9.92
C ALA A 53 0.29 -18.72 8.44
N GLY A 54 1.50 -19.11 8.04
CA GLY A 54 1.83 -19.56 6.69
C GLY A 54 2.17 -18.43 5.71
N TYR A 55 2.57 -17.25 6.20
CA TYR A 55 2.93 -16.09 5.37
C TYR A 55 4.41 -15.72 5.52
N GLY A 56 5.15 -15.72 4.40
CA GLY A 56 6.44 -15.03 4.29
C GLY A 56 6.24 -13.53 4.08
N ALA A 57 7.26 -12.71 4.34
CA ALA A 57 7.10 -11.26 4.32
C ALA A 57 8.35 -10.45 3.94
N VAL A 58 8.14 -9.32 3.27
CA VAL A 58 9.09 -8.20 3.23
C VAL A 58 8.43 -6.94 3.77
N TRP A 59 9.13 -6.19 4.62
CA TRP A 59 8.59 -5.01 5.29
C TRP A 59 9.61 -3.89 5.39
N MET A 60 9.10 -2.66 5.51
CA MET A 60 9.85 -1.45 5.80
C MET A 60 9.13 -0.74 6.94
N GLY A 61 9.67 -0.85 8.15
CA GLY A 61 9.11 -0.29 9.38
C GLY A 61 9.44 1.18 9.61
N GLN A 62 8.68 1.83 10.48
CA GLN A 62 8.97 3.16 11.02
C GLN A 62 8.26 3.32 12.37
N SER A 63 8.93 3.96 13.33
CA SER A 63 8.38 4.12 14.69
C SER A 63 7.25 5.14 14.73
N GLY A 64 6.12 4.78 15.35
CA GLY A 64 4.97 5.65 15.63
C GLY A 64 4.10 6.06 14.42
N TRP A 65 4.67 6.08 13.21
CA TRP A 65 4.04 6.54 11.98
C TRP A 65 4.43 5.63 10.82
N ASN A 66 3.61 5.60 9.76
CA ASN A 66 3.91 4.93 8.50
C ASN A 66 4.27 3.43 8.69
N GLY A 67 5.09 2.91 7.78
CA GLY A 67 5.50 1.52 7.69
C GLY A 67 4.60 0.77 6.72
N VAL A 68 5.22 -0.06 5.86
CA VAL A 68 4.55 -0.88 4.85
C VAL A 68 5.12 -2.29 4.81
N ALA A 69 4.30 -3.28 4.46
CA ALA A 69 4.74 -4.65 4.21
C ALA A 69 4.02 -5.28 3.02
N LEU A 70 4.67 -6.30 2.45
CA LEU A 70 4.06 -7.28 1.54
C LEU A 70 4.20 -8.66 2.18
N LEU A 71 3.07 -9.36 2.32
CA LEU A 71 3.02 -10.76 2.73
C LEU A 71 2.71 -11.63 1.50
N ALA A 72 3.26 -12.83 1.45
CA ALA A 72 2.91 -13.85 0.47
C ALA A 72 2.65 -15.20 1.16
N LYS A 73 1.67 -15.95 0.66
CA LYS A 73 1.18 -17.17 1.30
C LYS A 73 1.98 -18.39 0.86
N GLY A 74 2.65 -19.06 1.80
CA GLY A 74 3.46 -20.25 1.54
C GLY A 74 4.80 -19.99 0.84
N CYS A 75 5.21 -18.72 0.68
CA CYS A 75 6.54 -18.35 0.20
C CYS A 75 6.97 -16.98 0.71
N ASP A 76 8.26 -16.69 0.67
CA ASP A 76 8.77 -15.33 0.86
C ASP A 76 8.63 -14.51 -0.43
N PRO A 77 8.07 -13.29 -0.37
CA PRO A 77 7.99 -12.40 -1.52
C PRO A 77 9.39 -11.86 -1.86
N VAL A 78 9.76 -11.86 -3.15
CA VAL A 78 11.09 -11.42 -3.60
C VAL A 78 11.10 -9.91 -3.80
N GLU A 79 11.75 -9.19 -2.89
CA GLU A 79 11.88 -7.72 -2.96
C GLU A 79 12.56 -7.27 -4.26
N SER A 80 11.93 -6.31 -4.93
CA SER A 80 12.44 -5.65 -6.13
C SER A 80 12.76 -4.17 -5.88
N ARG A 81 12.06 -3.53 -4.93
CA ARG A 81 12.31 -2.15 -4.51
C ARG A 81 11.84 -1.87 -3.09
N ARG A 82 12.59 -1.01 -2.41
CA ARG A 82 12.30 -0.44 -1.10
C ARG A 82 12.42 1.08 -1.18
N GLY A 83 11.38 1.78 -0.72
CA GLY A 83 11.23 3.21 -0.93
C GLY A 83 10.77 3.59 -2.35
N LEU A 84 10.08 4.72 -2.48
CA LEU A 84 9.62 5.25 -3.75
C LEU A 84 10.78 6.01 -4.44
N PRO A 85 11.06 5.79 -5.74
CA PRO A 85 12.19 6.44 -6.39
C PRO A 85 11.93 7.93 -6.64
N GLY A 86 13.01 8.69 -6.84
CA GLY A 86 12.95 10.09 -7.29
C GLY A 86 13.19 11.16 -6.22
N ASP A 87 13.38 10.79 -4.94
CA ASP A 87 14.07 11.66 -3.97
C ASP A 87 14.85 10.81 -2.95
N PRO A 88 16.20 10.81 -2.96
CA PRO A 88 17.01 10.03 -2.02
C PRO A 88 17.00 10.56 -0.59
N ARG A 89 16.40 11.74 -0.34
CA ARG A 89 16.27 12.34 1.00
C ARG A 89 14.99 11.90 1.72
N ASP A 90 14.06 11.27 1.01
CA ASP A 90 12.80 10.80 1.59
C ASP A 90 13.01 9.48 2.35
N THR A 91 13.07 9.58 3.67
CA THR A 91 13.29 8.44 4.58
C THR A 91 11.99 7.82 5.10
N GLN A 92 10.82 8.25 4.62
CA GLN A 92 9.54 7.73 5.12
C GLN A 92 9.19 6.35 4.55
N SER A 93 8.87 5.42 5.44
CA SER A 93 8.52 4.03 5.11
C SER A 93 7.12 3.93 4.51
N ARG A 94 7.00 4.29 3.22
CA ARG A 94 5.73 4.48 2.49
C ARG A 94 5.57 3.64 1.23
N TYR A 95 6.60 2.94 0.77
CA TYR A 95 6.54 2.15 -0.46
C TYR A 95 7.48 0.95 -0.39
N ILE A 96 6.98 -0.23 -0.76
CA ILE A 96 7.75 -1.46 -0.92
C ILE A 96 7.18 -2.26 -2.11
N GLU A 97 8.04 -2.96 -2.85
CA GLU A 97 7.68 -3.64 -4.09
C GLU A 97 8.32 -5.03 -4.12
N ALA A 98 7.52 -6.06 -4.39
CA ALA A 98 8.00 -7.44 -4.43
C ALA A 98 7.24 -8.29 -5.44
N MET A 99 7.89 -9.34 -5.91
CA MET A 99 7.30 -10.40 -6.75
C MET A 99 6.80 -11.53 -5.86
N ALA A 100 5.52 -11.89 -6.00
CA ALA A 100 4.92 -13.06 -5.36
C ALA A 100 3.89 -13.71 -6.29
N HIS A 101 3.80 -15.04 -6.30
CA HIS A 101 2.84 -15.81 -7.12
C HIS A 101 2.74 -15.37 -8.61
N GLY A 102 3.84 -14.91 -9.20
CA GLY A 102 3.90 -14.43 -10.59
C GLY A 102 3.28 -13.05 -10.83
N VAL A 103 3.06 -12.26 -9.78
CA VAL A 103 2.59 -10.87 -9.83
C VAL A 103 3.60 -9.96 -9.13
N LEU A 104 4.00 -8.87 -9.80
CA LEU A 104 4.74 -7.79 -9.16
C LEU A 104 3.74 -6.90 -8.40
N VAL A 105 3.98 -6.64 -7.12
CA VAL A 105 3.09 -5.82 -6.31
C VAL A 105 3.85 -4.66 -5.70
N GLY A 106 3.41 -3.43 -5.97
CA GLY A 106 3.81 -2.24 -5.23
C GLY A 106 2.80 -1.95 -4.13
N CYS A 107 3.23 -2.03 -2.87
CA CYS A 107 2.43 -1.68 -1.69
C CYS A 107 2.78 -0.27 -1.21
N LEU A 108 1.79 0.60 -1.05
CA LEU A 108 1.99 2.00 -0.70
C LEU A 108 1.14 2.51 0.47
N TYR A 109 1.68 3.50 1.18
CA TYR A 109 0.98 4.33 2.15
C TYR A 109 1.23 5.81 1.82
N LEU A 110 0.34 6.38 1.01
CA LEU A 110 0.49 7.72 0.47
C LEU A 110 0.37 8.78 1.58
N PRO A 111 1.11 9.90 1.54
CA PRO A 111 0.99 10.93 2.58
C PRO A 111 -0.43 11.50 2.69
N ASN A 112 -1.04 11.45 3.89
CA ASN A 112 -2.38 11.98 4.15
C ASN A 112 -2.55 13.44 3.69
N GLY A 113 -1.58 14.29 4.03
CA GLY A 113 -1.49 15.69 3.60
C GLY A 113 -2.05 16.72 4.58
N ASN A 114 -2.78 16.32 5.64
CA ASN A 114 -3.34 17.28 6.59
C ASN A 114 -2.31 17.79 7.64
N PRO A 115 -2.40 19.06 8.09
CA PRO A 115 -3.35 20.08 7.61
C PRO A 115 -2.95 20.66 6.25
N ARG A 116 -3.95 21.13 5.49
CA ARG A 116 -3.78 21.83 4.20
C ARG A 116 -4.35 23.25 4.21
N PRO A 117 -3.80 24.19 3.43
CA PRO A 117 -2.54 24.09 2.68
C PRO A 117 -1.32 24.05 3.62
N GLY A 118 -0.14 23.74 3.07
CA GLY A 118 1.14 23.79 3.78
C GLY A 118 2.03 22.56 3.54
N PRO A 119 3.21 22.49 4.19
CA PRO A 119 4.30 21.58 3.80
C PRO A 119 3.97 20.08 3.75
N LYS A 120 2.96 19.62 4.49
CA LYS A 120 2.50 18.23 4.44
C LYS A 120 1.67 17.93 3.18
N PHE A 121 0.90 18.91 2.71
CA PHE A 121 0.14 18.82 1.47
C PHE A 121 1.08 18.97 0.27
N ASP A 122 2.04 19.88 0.35
CA ASP A 122 3.09 20.03 -0.68
C ASP A 122 3.88 18.72 -0.84
N TYR A 123 4.33 18.12 0.28
CA TYR A 123 4.96 16.79 0.28
C TYR A 123 4.05 15.68 -0.27
N LYS A 124 2.73 15.73 -0.03
CA LYS A 124 1.78 14.77 -0.62
C LYS A 124 1.78 14.86 -2.15
N LEU A 125 1.72 16.06 -2.71
CA LEU A 125 1.70 16.27 -4.16
C LEU A 125 3.05 15.88 -4.79
N ASP A 126 4.18 16.24 -4.17
CA ASP A 126 5.53 15.82 -4.60
C ASP A 126 5.72 14.30 -4.55
N TRP A 127 5.14 13.63 -3.55
CA TRP A 127 5.12 12.17 -3.44
C TRP A 127 4.23 11.55 -4.53
N PHE A 128 3.06 12.14 -4.81
CA PHE A 128 2.18 11.72 -5.89
C PHE A 128 2.85 11.83 -7.27
N ALA A 129 3.55 12.94 -7.54
CA ALA A 129 4.28 13.13 -8.79
C ALA A 129 5.42 12.10 -8.96
N ARG A 130 6.09 11.71 -7.86
CA ARG A 130 7.04 10.58 -7.86
C ARG A 130 6.35 9.24 -8.13
N LEU A 131 5.18 9.01 -7.52
CA LEU A 131 4.40 7.79 -7.73
C LEU A 131 3.99 7.66 -9.19
N GLN A 132 3.40 8.71 -9.78
CA GLN A 132 2.99 8.73 -11.19
C GLN A 132 4.15 8.38 -12.12
N ARG A 133 5.36 8.93 -11.92
CA ARG A 133 6.54 8.61 -12.74
C ARG A 133 6.95 7.14 -12.65
N HIS A 134 6.93 6.56 -11.45
CA HIS A 134 7.25 5.14 -11.26
C HIS A 134 6.15 4.22 -11.80
N ALA A 135 4.90 4.56 -11.52
CA ALA A 135 3.71 3.83 -11.97
C ALA A 135 3.59 3.78 -13.50
N GLN A 136 4.03 4.84 -14.20
CA GLN A 136 4.08 4.88 -15.68
C GLN A 136 4.95 3.76 -16.26
N HIS A 137 6.04 3.38 -15.57
CA HIS A 137 6.88 2.25 -15.97
C HIS A 137 6.24 0.92 -15.60
N LEU A 138 5.66 0.82 -14.41
CA LEU A 138 4.99 -0.40 -13.92
C LEU A 138 3.77 -0.80 -14.76
N VAL A 139 2.91 0.16 -15.13
CA VAL A 139 1.69 -0.11 -15.91
C VAL A 139 2.00 -0.61 -17.32
N ALA A 140 3.11 -0.16 -17.89
CA ALA A 140 3.59 -0.54 -19.22
C ALA A 140 4.30 -1.91 -19.25
N LEU A 141 4.57 -2.54 -18.10
CA LEU A 141 5.20 -3.87 -18.07
C LEU A 141 4.29 -4.92 -18.72
N PRO A 142 4.82 -5.81 -19.57
CA PRO A 142 4.06 -6.90 -20.19
C PRO A 142 3.82 -8.08 -19.23
N HIS A 143 3.95 -7.85 -17.92
CA HIS A 143 3.81 -8.84 -16.86
C HIS A 143 2.69 -8.38 -15.91
N PRO A 144 2.06 -9.28 -15.13
CA PRO A 144 1.04 -8.87 -14.17
C PRO A 144 1.62 -7.95 -13.08
N VAL A 145 1.06 -6.76 -12.92
CA VAL A 145 1.42 -5.80 -11.86
C VAL A 145 0.19 -5.28 -11.16
N ALA A 146 0.24 -5.22 -9.82
CA ALA A 146 -0.73 -4.53 -8.98
C ALA A 146 -0.06 -3.39 -8.22
N LEU A 147 -0.72 -2.23 -8.14
CA LEU A 147 -0.34 -1.11 -7.27
C LEU A 147 -1.44 -0.95 -6.23
N ILE A 148 -1.15 -1.32 -4.98
CA ILE A 148 -2.13 -1.49 -3.91
C ILE A 148 -1.76 -0.66 -2.69
N GLY A 149 -2.75 -0.19 -1.93
CA GLY A 149 -2.47 0.53 -0.70
C GLY A 149 -3.58 1.48 -0.26
N ASP A 150 -3.27 2.23 0.79
CA ASP A 150 -4.00 3.43 1.19
C ASP A 150 -3.41 4.64 0.44
N PHE A 151 -4.19 5.17 -0.50
CA PHE A 151 -3.79 6.31 -1.34
C PHE A 151 -4.12 7.65 -0.69
N ASN A 152 -4.81 7.68 0.46
CA ASN A 152 -5.24 8.92 1.12
C ASN A 152 -5.88 9.94 0.14
N VAL A 153 -6.68 9.46 -0.82
CA VAL A 153 -7.45 10.29 -1.75
C VAL A 153 -8.84 9.70 -1.91
N VAL A 154 -9.85 10.56 -1.85
CA VAL A 154 -11.25 10.22 -2.17
C VAL A 154 -11.48 10.67 -3.62
N PRO A 155 -11.48 9.78 -4.62
CA PRO A 155 -11.38 10.19 -6.02
C PRO A 155 -12.55 11.05 -6.51
N THR A 156 -13.78 10.66 -6.15
CA THR A 156 -15.03 11.34 -6.55
C THR A 156 -15.98 11.52 -5.36
N ASP A 157 -17.09 12.22 -5.56
CA ASP A 157 -18.14 12.36 -4.53
C ASP A 157 -18.97 11.08 -4.34
N ALA A 158 -18.83 10.07 -5.23
CA ALA A 158 -19.35 8.71 -5.01
C ALA A 158 -18.49 7.91 -4.01
N ASP A 159 -17.27 8.37 -3.71
CA ASP A 159 -16.30 7.69 -2.86
C ASP A 159 -16.35 8.14 -1.39
N ILE A 160 -17.39 8.89 -1.01
CA ILE A 160 -17.60 9.44 0.34
C ILE A 160 -19.09 9.53 0.69
N TYR A 161 -19.43 9.38 1.98
CA TYR A 161 -20.80 9.53 2.46
C TYR A 161 -21.35 10.96 2.30
N ASN A 162 -20.56 11.97 2.66
CA ASN A 162 -20.89 13.39 2.60
C ASN A 162 -19.64 14.23 2.24
N PRO A 163 -19.50 14.70 0.99
CA PRO A 163 -18.40 15.58 0.57
C PRO A 163 -18.33 16.89 1.38
N ALA A 164 -19.48 17.41 1.84
CA ALA A 164 -19.55 18.73 2.47
C ALA A 164 -18.82 18.81 3.81
N SER A 165 -18.82 17.74 4.62
CA SER A 165 -18.11 17.69 5.90
C SER A 165 -16.59 17.58 5.75
N TRP A 166 -16.08 17.22 4.56
CA TRP A 166 -14.66 16.99 4.29
C TRP A 166 -14.02 18.00 3.32
N ARG A 167 -14.72 19.08 2.94
CA ARG A 167 -14.23 20.11 1.99
C ARG A 167 -12.87 20.74 2.32
N ARG A 168 -12.46 20.73 3.61
CA ARG A 168 -11.18 21.27 4.08
C ARG A 168 -10.07 20.22 4.22
N ASP A 169 -10.39 18.95 4.01
CA ASP A 169 -9.46 17.84 4.20
C ASP A 169 -8.61 17.58 2.95
N ALA A 170 -7.31 17.29 3.15
CA ALA A 170 -6.36 16.94 2.10
C ALA A 170 -6.78 15.78 1.19
N LEU A 171 -7.67 14.88 1.63
CA LEU A 171 -8.17 13.74 0.85
C LEU A 171 -9.11 14.14 -0.29
N LEU A 172 -9.79 15.29 -0.20
CA LEU A 172 -10.80 15.75 -1.16
C LEU A 172 -10.35 16.94 -2.01
N GLN A 173 -9.13 17.43 -1.83
CA GLN A 173 -8.68 18.63 -2.55
C GLN A 173 -8.55 18.37 -4.06
N PRO A 174 -8.87 19.36 -4.92
CA PRO A 174 -8.81 19.22 -6.37
C PRO A 174 -7.48 18.66 -6.87
N GLU A 175 -6.36 19.11 -6.31
CA GLU A 175 -5.00 18.70 -6.69
C GLU A 175 -4.74 17.22 -6.36
N SER A 176 -5.24 16.74 -5.22
CA SER A 176 -5.14 15.32 -4.83
C SER A 176 -6.04 14.42 -5.69
N ARG A 177 -7.26 14.88 -6.01
CA ARG A 177 -8.18 14.18 -6.92
C ARG A 177 -7.65 14.13 -8.35
N GLN A 178 -7.09 15.24 -8.83
CA GLN A 178 -6.44 15.33 -10.14
C GLN A 178 -5.24 14.38 -10.23
N ALA A 179 -4.34 14.39 -9.25
CA ALA A 179 -3.16 13.51 -9.27
C ALA A 179 -3.53 12.01 -9.29
N TYR A 180 -4.62 11.60 -8.64
CA TYR A 180 -5.17 10.25 -8.73
C TYR A 180 -5.83 9.97 -10.10
N ALA A 181 -6.58 10.92 -10.66
CA ALA A 181 -7.17 10.78 -12.00
C ALA A 181 -6.10 10.66 -13.10
N GLU A 182 -5.03 11.46 -13.02
CA GLU A 182 -3.85 11.37 -13.88
C GLU A 182 -3.12 10.04 -13.74
N LEU A 183 -3.06 9.47 -12.54
CA LEU A 183 -2.52 8.12 -12.33
C LEU A 183 -3.38 7.08 -13.06
N LEU A 184 -4.71 7.12 -12.93
CA LEU A 184 -5.60 6.19 -13.65
C LEU A 184 -5.47 6.36 -15.18
N ALA A 185 -5.32 7.59 -15.68
CA ALA A 185 -5.16 7.90 -17.10
C ALA A 185 -3.91 7.27 -17.75
N GLN A 186 -2.96 6.74 -16.96
CA GLN A 186 -1.84 5.94 -17.47
C GLN A 186 -2.25 4.54 -17.98
N GLY A 187 -3.49 4.10 -17.73
CA GLY A 187 -4.01 2.78 -18.10
C GLY A 187 -4.13 1.79 -16.93
N TRP A 188 -4.20 2.29 -15.70
CA TRP A 188 -4.49 1.45 -14.52
C TRP A 188 -6.00 1.24 -14.38
N ALA A 189 -6.43 -0.01 -14.16
CA ALA A 189 -7.82 -0.33 -13.83
C ALA A 189 -8.06 -0.26 -12.32
N ASP A 190 -9.01 0.57 -11.86
CA ASP A 190 -9.48 0.63 -10.47
C ASP A 190 -10.46 -0.53 -10.22
N SER A 191 -9.97 -1.62 -9.63
CA SER A 191 -10.70 -2.89 -9.56
C SER A 191 -12.05 -2.81 -8.86
N LEU A 192 -12.19 -1.96 -7.83
CA LEU A 192 -13.48 -1.75 -7.17
C LEU A 192 -14.46 -1.03 -8.09
N ARG A 193 -13.98 -0.07 -8.90
CA ARG A 193 -14.85 0.65 -9.84
C ARG A 193 -15.28 -0.24 -11.01
N GLU A 194 -14.38 -1.09 -11.53
CA GLU A 194 -14.70 -2.10 -12.56
C GLU A 194 -15.82 -3.06 -12.12
N VAL A 195 -15.77 -3.56 -10.88
CA VAL A 195 -16.72 -4.55 -10.36
C VAL A 195 -18.01 -3.92 -9.83
N HIS A 196 -17.92 -2.76 -9.19
CA HIS A 196 -19.07 -2.15 -8.53
C HIS A 196 -19.78 -1.07 -9.36
N GLY A 197 -19.16 -0.55 -10.41
CA GLY A 197 -19.68 0.60 -11.14
C GLY A 197 -19.80 1.81 -10.21
N GLU A 198 -20.85 2.62 -10.38
CA GLU A 198 -21.09 3.80 -9.52
C GLU A 198 -21.56 3.48 -8.09
N ARG A 199 -21.73 2.20 -7.73
CA ARG A 199 -22.12 1.82 -6.37
C ARG A 199 -21.10 2.34 -5.36
N ARG A 200 -21.61 2.88 -4.25
CA ARG A 200 -20.79 3.36 -3.13
C ARG A 200 -20.18 2.17 -2.39
N VAL A 201 -18.86 2.14 -2.33
CA VAL A 201 -18.08 1.15 -1.58
C VAL A 201 -17.07 1.92 -0.75
N TYR A 202 -17.04 1.68 0.55
CA TYR A 202 -16.11 2.34 1.46
C TYR A 202 -15.10 1.33 2.01
N THR A 203 -13.92 1.82 2.32
CA THR A 203 -12.78 1.06 2.85
C THR A 203 -12.33 1.60 4.21
N PHE A 204 -12.68 2.84 4.54
CA PHE A 204 -12.31 3.54 5.77
C PHE A 204 -13.53 4.17 6.47
N TRP A 205 -13.56 4.06 7.79
CA TRP A 205 -14.52 4.72 8.68
C TRP A 205 -13.81 5.20 9.95
N ASP A 206 -13.57 6.51 10.00
CA ASP A 206 -13.04 7.25 11.15
C ASP A 206 -13.74 6.85 12.47
N TYR A 207 -12.98 6.78 13.56
CA TYR A 207 -13.49 6.29 14.85
C TYR A 207 -14.54 7.20 15.51
N PHE A 208 -14.61 8.48 15.16
CA PHE A 208 -15.52 9.42 15.83
C PHE A 208 -16.94 9.36 15.25
N ARG A 209 -17.89 9.98 15.98
CA ARG A 209 -19.27 10.27 15.52
C ARG A 209 -20.07 9.06 15.00
N GLN A 210 -19.68 7.86 15.44
CA GLN A 210 -20.28 6.58 15.02
C GLN A 210 -20.26 6.39 13.49
N HIS A 211 -19.19 6.81 12.81
CA HIS A 211 -19.14 6.72 11.35
C HIS A 211 -19.28 5.28 10.84
N TRP A 212 -18.73 4.28 11.56
CA TRP A 212 -18.93 2.86 11.23
C TRP A 212 -20.41 2.46 11.29
N GLN A 213 -21.06 2.68 12.43
CA GLN A 213 -22.45 2.26 12.67
C GLN A 213 -23.48 2.96 11.76
N ARG A 214 -23.08 4.08 11.16
CA ARG A 214 -23.90 4.89 10.25
C ARG A 214 -23.53 4.73 8.77
N ASP A 215 -22.61 3.81 8.46
CA ASP A 215 -21.94 3.62 7.18
C ASP A 215 -21.44 4.93 6.52
N ALA A 216 -20.93 5.85 7.35
CA ALA A 216 -20.44 7.15 6.93
C ALA A 216 -18.94 7.08 6.56
N GLY A 217 -18.62 6.27 5.55
CA GLY A 217 -17.24 5.94 5.16
C GLY A 217 -16.65 6.75 4.00
N LEU A 218 -15.39 6.44 3.71
CA LEU A 218 -14.59 6.88 2.55
C LEU A 218 -14.05 5.67 1.78
N ARG A 219 -13.81 5.82 0.47
CA ARG A 219 -12.97 4.92 -0.33
C ARG A 219 -11.61 5.58 -0.56
N ILE A 220 -10.59 5.09 0.16
CA ILE A 220 -9.20 5.59 0.06
C ILE A 220 -8.17 4.47 -0.09
N ASP A 221 -8.59 3.21 0.12
CA ASP A 221 -7.79 2.03 -0.16
C ASP A 221 -8.15 1.51 -1.56
N HIS A 222 -7.14 1.32 -2.42
CA HIS A 222 -7.34 0.94 -3.82
C HIS A 222 -6.41 -0.20 -4.22
N LEU A 223 -6.87 -1.02 -5.18
CA LEU A 223 -6.06 -2.02 -5.87
C LEU A 223 -6.10 -1.72 -7.36
N LEU A 224 -5.05 -1.09 -7.86
CA LEU A 224 -4.91 -0.71 -9.25
C LEU A 224 -4.22 -1.84 -10.00
N LEU A 225 -4.81 -2.29 -11.11
CA LEU A 225 -4.32 -3.42 -11.91
C LEU A 225 -3.79 -2.91 -13.26
N ASN A 226 -2.60 -3.36 -13.67
CA ASN A 226 -2.11 -3.07 -15.01
C ASN A 226 -2.84 -3.90 -16.08
N PRO A 227 -2.77 -3.56 -17.38
CA PRO A 227 -3.61 -4.21 -18.41
C PRO A 227 -3.47 -5.75 -18.51
N PRO A 228 -2.29 -6.37 -18.35
CA PRO A 228 -2.16 -7.83 -18.22
C PRO A 228 -2.91 -8.43 -17.02
N LEU A 229 -2.93 -7.75 -15.87
CA LEU A 229 -3.59 -8.23 -14.66
C LEU A 229 -5.09 -7.93 -14.63
N ALA A 230 -5.51 -6.77 -15.14
CA ALA A 230 -6.91 -6.37 -15.25
C ALA A 230 -7.74 -7.38 -16.06
N LYS A 231 -7.18 -7.96 -17.13
CA LYS A 231 -7.79 -9.05 -17.92
C LYS A 231 -8.07 -10.33 -17.13
N ARG A 232 -7.52 -10.47 -15.94
CA ARG A 232 -7.75 -11.61 -15.03
C ARG A 232 -8.75 -11.29 -13.92
N LEU A 233 -9.20 -10.04 -13.77
CA LEU A 233 -10.16 -9.64 -12.73
C LEU A 233 -11.44 -10.49 -12.82
N ARG A 234 -11.87 -11.02 -11.67
CA ARG A 234 -13.11 -11.80 -11.51
C ARG A 234 -14.09 -11.11 -10.58
N ASP A 235 -13.60 -10.66 -9.44
CA ASP A 235 -14.40 -9.99 -8.42
C ASP A 235 -13.50 -9.08 -7.58
N ALA A 236 -14.09 -8.13 -6.86
CA ALA A 236 -13.42 -7.23 -5.95
C ALA A 236 -14.37 -6.88 -4.80
N GLY A 237 -13.82 -6.54 -3.64
CA GLY A 237 -14.66 -6.27 -2.47
C GLY A 237 -13.89 -5.78 -1.25
N VAL A 238 -14.63 -5.67 -0.15
CA VAL A 238 -14.15 -5.20 1.15
C VAL A 238 -14.62 -6.16 2.22
N ASP A 239 -13.68 -6.71 3.00
CA ASP A 239 -13.95 -7.61 4.12
C ASP A 239 -14.42 -6.82 5.35
N ARG A 240 -15.58 -6.17 5.20
CA ARG A 240 -16.26 -5.31 6.18
C ARG A 240 -16.40 -5.97 7.56
N TRP A 241 -16.52 -7.30 7.62
CA TRP A 241 -16.61 -8.06 8.86
C TRP A 241 -15.37 -7.88 9.78
N VAL A 242 -14.20 -7.56 9.23
CA VAL A 242 -12.99 -7.27 10.02
C VAL A 242 -13.12 -5.94 10.76
N ARG A 243 -13.87 -4.98 10.20
CA ARG A 243 -14.12 -3.65 10.78
C ARG A 243 -15.16 -3.68 11.91
N ASP A 244 -15.97 -4.74 11.99
CA ASP A 244 -16.86 -5.06 13.12
C ASP A 244 -16.12 -5.65 14.34
N LEU A 245 -14.87 -6.11 14.19
CA LEU A 245 -14.15 -6.73 15.29
C LEU A 245 -13.82 -5.72 16.41
N PRO A 246 -13.81 -6.14 17.70
CA PRO A 246 -13.31 -5.32 18.78
C PRO A 246 -11.89 -4.83 18.50
N HIS A 247 -11.66 -3.53 18.69
CA HIS A 247 -10.37 -2.86 18.43
C HIS A 247 -9.84 -2.98 16.98
N ALA A 248 -10.73 -3.19 16.00
CA ALA A 248 -10.37 -3.16 14.58
C ALA A 248 -9.63 -1.88 14.16
N SER A 249 -8.93 -1.95 13.01
CA SER A 249 -8.50 -0.75 12.30
C SER A 249 -9.72 0.12 11.94
N ASP A 250 -9.50 1.41 11.66
CA ASP A 250 -10.47 2.30 11.05
C ASP A 250 -10.72 1.94 9.57
N HIS A 251 -9.76 1.27 8.93
CA HIS A 251 -9.89 0.65 7.61
C HIS A 251 -10.43 -0.80 7.67
N ALA A 252 -10.91 -1.31 6.54
CA ALA A 252 -11.22 -2.71 6.31
C ALA A 252 -10.34 -3.28 5.18
N PRO A 253 -9.96 -4.59 5.21
CA PRO A 253 -9.20 -5.18 4.12
C PRO A 253 -9.99 -5.13 2.82
N THR A 254 -9.33 -4.65 1.77
CA THR A 254 -9.91 -4.50 0.43
C THR A 254 -9.20 -5.47 -0.52
N TRP A 255 -9.91 -6.17 -1.38
CA TRP A 255 -9.35 -7.27 -2.16
C TRP A 255 -9.84 -7.36 -3.60
N VAL A 256 -9.10 -8.12 -4.40
CA VAL A 256 -9.46 -8.62 -5.74
C VAL A 256 -9.29 -10.12 -5.81
N THR A 257 -10.16 -10.81 -6.54
CA THR A 257 -9.91 -12.17 -7.01
C THR A 257 -9.62 -12.17 -8.50
N LEU A 258 -8.64 -13.00 -8.88
CA LEU A 258 -8.04 -13.04 -10.19
C LEU A 258 -8.08 -14.47 -10.72
N GLY A 259 -8.54 -14.63 -11.95
CA GLY A 259 -8.49 -15.92 -12.64
C GLY A 259 -7.05 -16.41 -12.81
N ALA A 260 -6.93 -17.71 -13.07
CA ALA A 260 -5.67 -18.37 -13.39
C ALA A 260 -4.87 -17.55 -14.42
N SER A 261 -3.54 -17.53 -14.26
CA SER A 261 -2.68 -17.01 -15.32
C SER A 261 -2.95 -17.80 -16.60
N PRO A 262 -3.05 -17.15 -17.79
CA PRO A 262 -3.06 -17.90 -19.04
C PRO A 262 -1.84 -18.81 -19.03
N ALA A 263 -2.05 -20.13 -19.13
CA ALA A 263 -0.94 -21.07 -19.22
C ALA A 263 -0.01 -20.56 -20.32
N ARG A 264 1.30 -20.53 -20.08
CA ARG A 264 2.28 -20.20 -21.13
C ARG A 264 2.04 -21.19 -22.26
N GLY A 265 1.31 -20.74 -23.29
CA GLY A 265 1.03 -21.54 -24.47
C GLY A 265 2.38 -22.03 -24.96
N ALA A 266 2.55 -23.35 -25.00
CA ALA A 266 3.84 -23.96 -25.30
C ALA A 266 4.38 -23.29 -26.55
N ALA A 267 5.45 -22.49 -26.37
CA ALA A 267 6.00 -21.71 -27.46
C ALA A 267 6.42 -22.73 -28.51
N LYS A 268 5.66 -22.79 -29.62
CA LYS A 268 5.93 -23.73 -30.70
C LYS A 268 7.28 -23.33 -31.26
N SER A 269 8.31 -23.99 -30.75
CA SER A 269 9.69 -23.85 -31.19
C SER A 269 9.75 -24.37 -32.62
N SER A 270 9.44 -23.51 -33.58
CA SER A 270 9.74 -23.71 -34.99
C SER A 270 11.22 -23.44 -35.22
N ALA A 271 12.08 -24.08 -34.42
CA ALA A 271 13.51 -24.14 -34.61
C ALA A 271 13.78 -25.03 -35.84
N LYS A 272 13.71 -24.41 -37.02
CA LYS A 272 14.06 -25.04 -38.29
C LYS A 272 15.51 -25.54 -38.18
N PRO A 273 15.79 -26.84 -38.40
CA PRO A 273 17.12 -27.38 -38.18
C PRO A 273 18.12 -26.74 -39.16
N ARG A 274 19.09 -26.00 -38.62
CA ARG A 274 20.24 -25.54 -39.41
C ARG A 274 21.07 -26.77 -39.77
N ARG A 275 21.08 -27.14 -41.05
CA ARG A 275 22.05 -28.12 -41.58
C ARG A 275 23.46 -27.61 -41.29
N SER A 276 24.27 -28.48 -40.71
CA SER A 276 25.72 -28.34 -40.67
C SER A 276 26.28 -28.33 -42.08
N ALA A 277 27.08 -27.31 -42.40
CA ALA A 277 27.94 -27.28 -43.58
C ALA A 277 29.38 -27.27 -43.09
N GLU A 278 29.96 -28.45 -43.01
CA GLU A 278 31.37 -28.65 -42.69
C GLU A 278 32.22 -28.40 -43.95
N ARG A 279 33.24 -27.53 -43.85
CA ARG A 279 34.38 -27.60 -44.76
C ARG A 279 35.62 -26.96 -44.14
N ALA A 280 36.68 -27.75 -44.06
CA ALA A 280 37.97 -27.34 -43.53
C ALA A 280 38.91 -26.78 -44.62
N GLY A 281 39.89 -25.98 -44.17
CA GLY A 281 41.20 -25.88 -44.81
C GLY A 281 41.41 -24.76 -45.83
N SER A 282 42.24 -23.76 -45.48
CA SER A 282 43.61 -23.67 -46.01
C SER A 282 44.48 -22.70 -45.18
N LYS A 283 45.80 -22.74 -45.41
CA LYS A 283 46.87 -22.12 -44.59
C LYS A 283 47.48 -20.87 -45.25
N THR A 284 48.27 -20.13 -44.45
CA THR A 284 49.38 -19.22 -44.85
C THR A 284 49.00 -17.93 -45.61
N THR A 285 49.76 -16.82 -45.57
CA THR A 285 51.19 -16.58 -45.32
C THR A 285 51.49 -15.36 -44.40
N ARG A 286 52.80 -15.16 -44.12
CA ARG A 286 53.41 -14.05 -43.36
C ARG A 286 53.24 -12.67 -44.02
N GLY A 287 53.30 -11.60 -43.21
CA GLY A 287 53.64 -10.25 -43.66
C GLY A 287 53.89 -9.30 -42.48
N ALA A 288 55.11 -8.81 -42.30
CA ALA A 288 55.47 -7.88 -41.23
C ALA A 288 56.01 -6.57 -41.83
N ALA A 289 55.72 -5.41 -41.19
CA ALA A 289 56.69 -4.37 -40.82
C ALA A 289 56.12 -2.94 -40.66
N LYS A 290 56.63 -2.25 -39.62
CA LYS A 290 57.00 -0.83 -39.51
C LYS A 290 55.96 0.31 -39.59
N LYS A 291 55.84 0.98 -38.42
CA LYS A 291 56.10 2.43 -38.17
C LYS A 291 55.96 3.43 -39.34
N ALA A 292 55.17 4.48 -39.10
CA ALA A 292 55.67 5.87 -39.03
C ALA A 292 54.69 6.78 -38.27
N ALA A 293 55.18 7.90 -37.72
CA ALA A 293 54.36 8.98 -37.15
C ALA A 293 54.21 10.12 -38.16
N GLY A 294 53.18 10.97 -38.04
CA GLY A 294 52.93 12.08 -38.97
C GLY A 294 51.96 13.12 -38.42
N THR A 295 52.49 14.31 -38.14
CA THR A 295 51.94 15.44 -37.39
C THR A 295 50.87 16.28 -38.12
N SER A 296 49.96 16.87 -37.32
CA SER A 296 49.44 18.26 -37.38
C SER A 296 48.63 18.84 -38.56
N ALA A 297 47.60 19.60 -38.16
CA ALA A 297 47.09 20.86 -38.78
C ALA A 297 46.41 20.77 -40.16
N SER A 298 45.57 21.72 -40.59
CA SER A 298 44.65 22.65 -39.89
C SER A 298 43.69 23.21 -40.96
N GLY A 299 42.45 23.58 -40.61
CA GLY A 299 41.52 24.15 -41.58
C GLY A 299 40.31 24.78 -40.91
N ALA A 300 40.22 26.11 -40.95
CA ALA A 300 39.17 26.89 -40.31
C ALA A 300 38.51 27.85 -41.31
N THR A 301 37.21 28.09 -41.11
CA THR A 301 36.43 29.27 -41.53
C THR A 301 35.15 29.24 -40.67
N SER A 302 34.96 30.14 -39.70
CA SER A 302 34.39 31.51 -39.81
C SER A 302 32.94 31.53 -40.36
N SER A 303 32.00 32.35 -39.87
CA SER A 303 32.08 33.61 -39.09
C SER A 303 30.89 33.71 -38.08
N ALA A 304 31.03 34.31 -36.89
CA ALA A 304 30.86 35.72 -36.53
C ALA A 304 29.38 36.24 -36.57
N ALA A 305 28.91 37.19 -35.75
CA ALA A 305 29.32 37.71 -34.43
C ALA A 305 28.27 38.74 -33.94
N LYS A 306 28.09 38.91 -32.62
CA LYS A 306 28.21 40.22 -31.92
C LYS A 306 27.86 40.13 -30.42
N ALA A 307 28.54 40.96 -29.64
CA ALA A 307 28.33 41.15 -28.20
C ALA A 307 28.37 42.65 -27.85
N ALA A 308 27.64 43.04 -26.80
CA ALA A 308 27.77 44.28 -26.02
C ALA A 308 26.77 44.22 -24.85
N ALA A 309 26.96 44.82 -23.68
CA ALA A 309 28.17 45.30 -23.00
C ALA A 309 27.87 45.39 -21.48
N ARG A 310 28.89 45.55 -20.63
CA ARG A 310 28.77 45.60 -19.16
C ARG A 310 29.62 46.74 -18.57
N PRO A 311 29.16 47.47 -17.53
CA PRO A 311 30.03 48.30 -16.70
C PRO A 311 30.55 47.58 -15.44
N LYS A 312 31.76 47.95 -15.02
CA LYS A 312 32.42 47.61 -13.73
C LYS A 312 31.84 48.55 -12.63
N ARG A 313 32.03 48.45 -11.31
CA ARG A 313 33.18 48.20 -10.41
C ARG A 313 32.54 48.07 -8.98
N LYS A 314 33.16 47.77 -7.82
CA LYS A 314 34.54 47.60 -7.32
C LYS A 314 34.63 46.32 -6.46
N THR A 315 35.84 45.98 -6.00
CA THR A 315 36.15 45.02 -4.93
C THR A 315 36.78 45.75 -3.73
N THR A 316 36.61 45.22 -2.52
CA THR A 316 37.48 45.47 -1.36
C THR A 316 37.70 44.17 -0.60
N THR A 317 38.95 43.83 -0.34
CA THR A 317 39.41 42.63 0.38
C THR A 317 39.54 42.89 1.89
N LYS A 318 39.35 41.84 2.71
CA LYS A 318 40.12 41.67 3.95
C LYS A 318 40.19 40.21 4.38
N THR A 319 41.15 39.94 5.28
CA THR A 319 41.87 38.67 5.43
C THR A 319 41.24 37.69 6.41
N ALA A 320 41.70 36.44 6.37
CA ALA A 320 41.25 35.33 7.21
C ALA A 320 41.80 35.38 8.66
N ALA A 321 41.12 34.67 9.57
CA ALA A 321 41.67 34.16 10.82
C ALA A 321 41.01 32.82 11.19
N THR A 322 41.81 31.88 11.69
CA THR A 322 41.44 30.50 12.02
C THR A 322 40.97 30.38 13.48
N SER A 323 39.96 29.57 13.78
CA SER A 323 39.71 29.12 15.15
C SER A 323 39.04 27.73 15.24
N THR A 324 39.53 26.95 16.20
CA THR A 324 39.21 25.54 16.48
C THR A 324 37.82 25.36 17.12
N PRO A 325 37.10 24.24 16.87
CA PRO A 325 35.83 23.96 17.55
C PRO A 325 36.02 23.50 19.02
N PRO A 326 35.12 23.86 19.95
CA PRO A 326 35.15 23.37 21.33
C PRO A 326 34.46 22.01 21.50
N ALA A 327 34.96 21.21 22.44
CA ALA A 327 34.40 19.92 22.88
C ALA A 327 33.13 20.08 23.76
N PRO A 328 32.27 19.06 23.89
CA PRO A 328 30.96 19.19 24.54
C PRO A 328 31.03 19.25 26.07
N ALA A 329 30.19 20.12 26.65
CA ALA A 329 30.08 20.27 28.11
C ALA A 329 29.31 19.10 28.76
N THR A 330 29.87 18.56 29.84
CA THR A 330 29.28 17.50 30.66
C THR A 330 28.13 18.02 31.52
N LYS A 331 26.94 17.40 31.42
CA LYS A 331 25.84 17.67 32.35
C LYS A 331 26.00 16.83 33.61
N LYS A 332 26.11 17.51 34.76
CA LYS A 332 26.09 16.88 36.10
C LYS A 332 24.77 16.14 36.30
N ALA A 333 24.84 14.85 36.66
CA ALA A 333 23.70 14.11 37.16
C ALA A 333 23.55 14.37 38.68
N SER A 334 22.44 14.96 39.09
CA SER A 334 22.09 15.08 40.51
C SER A 334 21.55 13.74 41.02
N ALA A 335 22.12 13.25 42.12
CA ALA A 335 21.63 12.06 42.81
C ALA A 335 20.17 12.26 43.26
N LYS A 336 19.31 11.27 43.00
CA LYS A 336 17.96 11.21 43.58
C LYS A 336 17.86 9.97 44.46
N ALA A 337 17.53 10.19 45.72
CA ALA A 337 17.63 9.19 46.77
C ALA A 337 16.74 7.97 46.53
N THR A 338 17.29 6.80 46.87
CA THR A 338 16.58 5.54 47.07
C THR A 338 15.49 5.73 48.13
N LYS A 339 14.23 5.45 47.77
CA LYS A 339 13.17 5.16 48.74
C LYS A 339 12.59 3.79 48.45
N THR A 340 13.00 2.84 49.27
CA THR A 340 12.44 1.49 49.41
C THR A 340 10.93 1.59 49.55
N LYS A 341 10.17 0.93 48.66
CA LYS A 341 8.73 0.76 48.84
C LYS A 341 8.46 -0.68 49.22
N THR A 342 8.19 -0.88 50.51
CA THR A 342 7.87 -2.18 51.10
C THR A 342 6.67 -2.82 50.40
N THR A 343 6.82 -4.10 50.07
CA THR A 343 5.71 -4.96 49.70
C THR A 343 4.74 -5.08 50.87
N LYS A 344 3.44 -4.99 50.58
CA LYS A 344 2.39 -5.52 51.45
C LYS A 344 1.52 -6.45 50.63
N GLU A 345 1.67 -7.74 50.90
CA GLU A 345 0.73 -8.76 50.45
C GLU A 345 -0.69 -8.42 50.91
N LYS A 346 -1.67 -8.79 50.08
CA LYS A 346 -3.04 -9.03 50.52
C LYS A 346 -3.49 -10.38 49.99
N THR A 347 -3.37 -11.39 50.85
CA THR A 347 -3.94 -12.73 50.68
C THR A 347 -5.47 -12.61 50.54
N PRO A 348 -6.13 -13.38 49.65
CA PRO A 348 -7.56 -13.25 49.39
C PRO A 348 -8.42 -13.86 50.51
N LYS A 349 -9.54 -13.21 50.86
CA LYS A 349 -10.60 -13.80 51.70
C LYS A 349 -11.66 -14.47 50.81
N ALA A 350 -11.95 -15.74 51.09
CA ALA A 350 -12.94 -16.51 50.35
C ALA A 350 -14.36 -16.43 50.95
N ARG A 351 -15.35 -16.31 50.05
CA ARG A 351 -16.75 -16.80 50.07
C ARG A 351 -17.56 -16.87 51.39
N LYS A 352 -18.81 -16.41 51.30
CA LYS A 352 -20.01 -17.29 51.36
C LYS A 352 -21.20 -16.71 50.53
N PRO A 353 -22.19 -17.53 50.11
CA PRO A 353 -23.13 -17.18 49.03
C PRO A 353 -24.57 -16.85 49.47
N ARG A 354 -25.30 -16.12 48.62
CA ARG A 354 -26.78 -16.05 48.43
C ARG A 354 -27.07 -14.96 47.37
N ALA A 355 -28.16 -14.97 46.60
CA ALA A 355 -29.23 -15.95 46.40
C ALA A 355 -29.71 -15.88 44.93
N GLU A 356 -30.38 -16.92 44.45
CA GLU A 356 -31.07 -16.90 43.16
C GLU A 356 -32.23 -15.88 43.15
N SER A 357 -32.52 -15.27 41.99
CA SER A 357 -33.77 -14.52 41.79
C SER A 357 -34.46 -14.98 40.51
N ALA A 358 -35.75 -15.27 40.68
CA ALA A 358 -36.60 -16.07 39.82
C ALA A 358 -36.85 -15.51 38.41
N VAL A 359 -37.01 -16.44 37.47
CA VAL A 359 -37.72 -16.25 36.19
C VAL A 359 -39.23 -16.03 36.47
N PRO A 360 -39.89 -15.03 35.87
CA PRO A 360 -41.34 -14.95 35.89
C PRO A 360 -41.95 -15.94 34.89
N GLN A 361 -42.72 -16.91 35.39
CA GLN A 361 -43.49 -17.83 34.55
C GLN A 361 -44.80 -17.19 34.07
N THR A 362 -45.14 -17.40 32.80
CA THR A 362 -46.43 -17.03 32.23
C THR A 362 -47.54 -18.01 32.66
N PRO A 363 -48.72 -17.57 33.10
CA PRO A 363 -49.81 -18.48 33.44
C PRO A 363 -50.48 -19.04 32.19
N THR A 364 -50.79 -20.35 32.21
CA THR A 364 -51.66 -21.00 31.24
C THR A 364 -53.00 -21.36 31.87
N ARG A 365 -54.11 -21.24 31.13
CA ARG A 365 -55.17 -22.28 31.08
C ARG A 365 -56.30 -22.00 30.08
N ARG A 366 -56.63 -23.05 29.32
CA ARG A 366 -57.96 -23.45 28.75
C ARG A 366 -58.70 -22.44 27.84
N GLY A 367 -59.23 -22.82 26.67
CA GLY A 367 -59.17 -24.12 25.98
C GLY A 367 -60.18 -24.26 24.83
N THR A 368 -60.28 -25.49 24.30
CA THR A 368 -61.33 -26.06 23.42
C THR A 368 -61.46 -25.66 21.93
N ARG A 369 -61.30 -26.72 21.10
CA ARG A 369 -62.10 -27.13 19.91
C ARG A 369 -61.88 -26.51 18.51
N ARG A 370 -61.16 -27.31 17.69
CA ARG A 370 -61.50 -27.77 16.31
C ARG A 370 -62.57 -26.99 15.49
N LYS A 371 -62.20 -26.59 14.26
CA LYS A 371 -62.70 -27.19 12.98
C LYS A 371 -61.86 -26.74 11.77
N SER A 372 -62.04 -27.45 10.66
CA SER A 372 -61.25 -27.43 9.40
C SER A 372 -61.54 -26.20 8.50
N PRO A 373 -60.77 -25.96 7.40
CA PRO A 373 -60.88 -24.74 6.60
C PRO A 373 -62.02 -24.80 5.56
N LEU A 374 -62.52 -23.63 5.14
CA LEU A 374 -63.28 -23.46 3.91
C LEU A 374 -62.50 -22.65 2.87
N LEU A 375 -62.85 -22.88 1.60
CA LEU A 375 -62.24 -22.39 0.37
C LEU A 375 -62.49 -20.88 0.14
N PRO A 376 -61.70 -20.22 -0.74
CA PRO A 376 -62.00 -18.86 -1.21
C PRO A 376 -63.15 -18.87 -2.24
N PRO A 377 -63.93 -17.78 -2.35
CA PRO A 377 -64.84 -17.56 -3.47
C PRO A 377 -64.08 -17.04 -4.70
N GLY A 378 -64.51 -17.44 -5.89
CA GLY A 378 -64.16 -16.81 -7.15
C GLY A 378 -65.40 -16.18 -7.80
N GLU A 379 -65.16 -15.31 -8.79
CA GLU A 379 -66.16 -14.66 -9.67
C GLU A 379 -67.11 -13.68 -8.95
N GLY A 380 -67.64 -12.62 -9.58
CA GLY A 380 -67.46 -12.09 -10.94
C GLY A 380 -68.47 -10.95 -11.19
N GLY A 381 -68.22 -10.09 -12.18
CA GLY A 381 -69.11 -8.98 -12.58
C GLY A 381 -68.42 -7.60 -12.52
N ALA A 382 -68.62 -6.70 -13.49
CA ALA A 382 -69.42 -6.76 -14.72
C ALA A 382 -68.72 -6.00 -15.86
#